data_AF-J5QE57-F1
#
_entry.id   AF-J5QE57-F1
#
_cell.length_a   1.000
_cell.length_b   1.000
_cell.length_c   1.000
_cell.angle_alpha   90.00
_cell.angle_beta   90.00
_cell.angle_gamma   90.00
#
_symmetry.space_group_name_H-M   'P 1'
#
loop_
_entity.id
_entity.type
_entity.pdbx_description
1 polymer ?
#
loop_
_entity_poly.entity_id
_entity_poly.type
_entity_poly.pdbx_seq_one_letter_code
_entity_poly.pdbx_strand_id
1 'polypeptide(L)'
;MVETAAMASASQILRPSISFLDEMPDEFDVFYSSGTLQYLGNPDEVWRKALSRTLRYAYLARNAFSRRKRFTVQTSRLFDNGAGPVPEGFEDMPIFYPHQTLSEPTVIKIADKAGFDLVARVKDRNSGVTGTSGKVYGADLLFKRR
;
A
#
# COMPACT_ATOMS: atom_id res chain seq x y z
N MET A 1 -9.58 -1.74 1.11
CA MET A 1 -9.56 -3.11 1.64
C MET A 1 -8.48 -3.17 2.69
N VAL A 2 -8.86 -3.31 3.95
CA VAL A 2 -7.96 -3.62 5.06
C VAL A 2 -8.21 -5.09 5.37
N GLU A 3 -7.25 -5.96 5.05
CA GLU A 3 -7.34 -7.37 5.41
C GLU A 3 -7.06 -7.52 6.90
N THR A 4 -7.98 -8.14 7.64
CA THR A 4 -7.78 -8.41 9.07
C THR A 4 -7.05 -9.75 9.27
N ALA A 5 -6.42 -9.93 10.44
CA ALA A 5 -5.80 -11.22 10.79
C ALA A 5 -6.81 -12.39 10.71
N ALA A 6 -8.08 -12.13 11.01
CA ALA A 6 -9.16 -13.12 10.88
C ALA A 6 -9.41 -13.50 9.41
N MET A 7 -9.44 -12.52 8.49
CA MET A 7 -9.56 -12.78 7.05
C MET A 7 -8.35 -13.56 6.52
N ALA A 8 -7.15 -13.19 6.95
CA ALA A 8 -5.93 -13.91 6.59
C ALA A 8 -5.97 -15.37 7.07
N SER A 9 -6.36 -15.60 8.34
CA SER A 9 -6.51 -16.93 8.93
C SER A 9 -7.53 -17.79 8.19
N ALA A 10 -8.69 -17.22 7.83
CA ALA A 10 -9.71 -17.92 7.06
C ALA A 10 -9.22 -18.32 5.66
N SER A 11 -8.34 -17.54 5.04
CA SER A 11 -7.81 -17.82 3.70
C SER A 11 -6.72 -18.90 3.67
N GLN A 12 -6.07 -19.23 4.80
CA GLN A 12 -5.05 -20.29 4.88
C GLN A 12 -5.60 -21.65 4.46
N ILE A 13 -6.87 -21.94 4.75
CA ILE A 13 -7.53 -23.18 4.35
C ILE A 13 -7.56 -23.31 2.82
N LEU A 14 -7.75 -22.18 2.12
CA LEU A 14 -7.86 -22.15 0.66
C LEU A 14 -6.48 -22.15 -0.03
N ARG A 15 -5.44 -21.66 0.66
CA ARG A 15 -4.08 -21.52 0.11
C ARG A 15 -3.03 -21.88 1.17
N PRO A 16 -2.79 -23.19 1.42
CA PRO A 16 -1.91 -23.65 2.50
C PRO A 16 -0.44 -23.27 2.32
N SER A 17 -0.01 -22.90 1.12
CA SER A 17 1.34 -22.38 0.86
C SER A 17 1.53 -20.91 1.23
N ILE A 18 0.46 -20.24 1.69
CA ILE A 18 0.49 -18.82 2.07
C ILE A 18 0.42 -18.75 3.60
N SER A 19 1.47 -18.20 4.19
CA SER A 19 1.49 -17.80 5.60
C SER A 19 1.24 -16.30 5.73
N PHE A 20 0.66 -15.90 6.84
CA PHE A 20 0.46 -14.50 7.22
C PHE A 20 1.30 -14.18 8.45
N LEU A 21 1.83 -12.96 8.48
CA LEU A 21 2.53 -12.38 9.62
C LEU A 21 1.95 -10.98 9.83
N ASP A 22 1.72 -10.60 11.09
CA ASP A 22 1.35 -9.25 11.51
C ASP A 22 2.56 -8.33 11.70
N GLU A 23 3.76 -8.90 11.67
CA GLU A 23 5.02 -8.17 11.71
C GLU A 23 5.80 -8.31 10.40
N MET A 24 6.57 -7.26 10.07
CA MET A 24 7.46 -7.29 8.93
C MET A 24 8.59 -8.31 9.20
N PRO A 25 8.85 -9.27 8.29
CA PRO A 25 9.97 -10.21 8.43
C PRO A 25 11.31 -9.47 8.44
N ASP A 26 12.37 -10.10 8.95
CA ASP A 26 13.72 -9.51 9.00
C ASP A 26 14.32 -9.33 7.60
N GLU A 27 14.09 -10.28 6.69
CA GLU A 27 14.53 -10.21 5.30
C GLU A 27 13.49 -10.84 4.37
N PHE A 28 13.42 -10.32 3.13
CA PHE A 28 12.58 -10.86 2.07
C PHE A 28 13.09 -10.44 0.69
N ASP A 29 12.91 -11.28 -0.33
CA ASP A 29 13.38 -10.99 -1.68
C ASP A 29 12.63 -9.82 -2.32
N VAL A 30 11.32 -9.72 -2.09
CA VAL A 30 10.43 -8.80 -2.78
C VAL A 30 9.54 -8.05 -1.80
N PHE A 31 9.58 -6.72 -1.86
CA PHE A 31 8.55 -5.87 -1.27
C PHE A 31 7.47 -5.55 -2.29
N TYR A 32 6.21 -5.68 -1.89
CA TYR A 32 5.06 -5.24 -2.67
C TYR A 32 4.10 -4.46 -1.78
N SER A 33 3.74 -3.25 -2.20
CA SER A 33 2.65 -2.47 -1.58
C SER A 33 1.75 -1.94 -2.67
N SER A 34 0.44 -2.10 -2.49
CA SER A 34 -0.58 -1.64 -3.44
C SER A 34 -1.52 -0.65 -2.77
N GLY A 35 -1.20 0.63 -2.89
CA GLY A 35 -2.03 1.73 -2.37
C GLY A 35 -2.14 1.77 -0.85
N THR A 36 -1.22 1.14 -0.12
CA THR A 36 -1.30 1.02 1.35
C THR A 36 -0.58 2.17 2.06
N LEU A 37 0.59 2.58 1.57
CA LEU A 37 1.42 3.58 2.24
C LEU A 37 0.69 4.90 2.51
N GLN A 38 -0.16 5.35 1.57
CA GLN A 38 -0.98 6.56 1.72
C GLN A 38 -1.99 6.54 2.88
N TYR A 39 -2.19 5.42 3.58
CA TYR A 39 -3.07 5.31 4.75
C TYR A 39 -2.32 5.23 6.07
N LEU A 40 -0.98 5.18 6.04
CA LEU A 40 -0.16 5.06 7.24
C LEU A 40 0.11 6.44 7.85
N GLY A 41 0.32 6.52 9.16
CA GLY A 41 0.73 7.78 9.80
C GLY A 41 2.10 8.27 9.31
N ASN A 42 3.06 7.34 9.21
CA ASN A 42 4.46 7.60 8.83
C ASN A 42 4.88 6.76 7.59
N PRO A 43 4.37 7.08 6.38
CA PRO A 43 4.64 6.27 5.19
C PRO A 43 6.13 6.15 4.86
N ASP A 44 6.88 7.24 5.03
CA ASP A 44 8.32 7.28 4.70
C ASP A 44 9.16 6.39 5.63
N GLU A 45 8.75 6.25 6.89
CA GLU A 45 9.43 5.39 7.88
C GLU A 45 9.24 3.91 7.53
N VAL A 46 8.00 3.52 7.25
CA VAL A 46 7.67 2.16 6.83
C VAL A 46 8.36 1.81 5.51
N TRP A 47 8.42 2.76 4.57
CA TRP A 47 9.15 2.57 3.32
C TRP A 47 10.65 2.36 3.53
N ARG A 48 11.30 3.15 4.40
CA ARG A 48 12.71 2.94 4.77
C ARG A 48 12.95 1.57 5.38
N LYS A 49 12.11 1.17 6.34
CA LYS A 49 12.21 -0.11 7.04
C LYS A 49 11.99 -1.29 6.08
N ALA A 50 11.03 -1.18 5.17
CA ALA A 50 10.81 -2.18 4.14
C ALA A 50 12.03 -2.36 3.25
N LEU A 51 12.58 -1.26 2.72
CA LEU A 51 13.73 -1.30 1.82
C LEU A 51 14.99 -1.85 2.50
N SER A 52 15.23 -1.54 3.78
CA SER A 52 16.39 -2.06 4.50
C SER A 52 16.39 -3.59 4.62
N ARG A 53 15.20 -4.21 4.51
CA ARG A 53 14.97 -5.66 4.63
C ARG A 53 14.72 -6.35 3.28
N THR A 54 14.61 -5.57 2.22
CA THR A 54 14.34 -6.08 0.86
C THR A 54 15.64 -6.45 0.17
N LEU A 55 15.76 -7.69 -0.33
CA LEU A 55 17.00 -8.18 -0.95
C LEU A 55 17.09 -7.91 -2.45
N ARG A 56 15.97 -7.89 -3.19
CA ARG A 56 16.01 -7.83 -4.67
C ARG A 56 15.14 -6.75 -5.28
N TYR A 57 13.83 -6.78 -5.04
CA TYR A 57 12.89 -5.90 -5.75
C TYR A 57 11.90 -5.25 -4.81
N ALA A 58 11.55 -4.00 -5.08
CA ALA A 58 10.44 -3.34 -4.41
C ALA A 58 9.47 -2.75 -5.44
N TYR A 59 8.18 -3.02 -5.27
CA TYR A 59 7.15 -2.53 -6.16
C TYR A 59 6.07 -1.79 -5.39
N LEU A 60 5.81 -0.55 -5.82
CA LEU A 60 4.75 0.29 -5.30
C LEU A 60 3.69 0.43 -6.39
N ALA A 61 2.51 -0.15 -6.16
CA ALA A 61 1.36 -0.06 -7.06
C ALA A 61 0.29 0.88 -6.49
N ARG A 62 -0.58 1.43 -7.35
CA ARG A 62 -1.78 2.18 -6.95
C ARG A 62 -1.46 3.32 -5.98
N ASN A 63 -0.36 4.01 -6.21
CA ASN A 63 0.05 5.11 -5.35
C ASN A 63 -0.77 6.37 -5.66
N ALA A 64 -0.97 7.22 -4.65
CA ALA A 64 -1.49 8.57 -4.83
C ALA A 64 -0.38 9.60 -4.57
N PHE A 65 0.17 10.19 -5.62
CA PHE A 65 1.24 11.18 -5.52
C PHE A 65 0.73 12.61 -5.67
N SER A 66 1.40 13.55 -4.99
CA SER A 66 1.22 14.98 -5.22
C SER A 66 2.51 15.75 -4.94
N ARG A 67 2.69 16.90 -5.62
CA ARG A 67 3.82 17.81 -5.35
C ARG A 67 3.75 18.47 -3.97
N ARG A 68 2.54 18.63 -3.43
CA ARG A 68 2.30 19.14 -2.08
C ARG A 68 1.55 18.07 -1.31
N LYS A 69 1.97 17.80 -0.08
CA LYS A 69 1.26 16.86 0.79
C LYS A 69 -0.20 17.29 0.94
N ARG A 70 -1.12 16.36 0.68
CA ARG A 70 -2.56 16.56 0.82
C ARG A 70 -3.12 15.48 1.71
N PHE A 71 -4.10 15.86 2.50
CA PHE A 71 -4.89 14.96 3.32
C PHE A 71 -6.32 14.95 2.79
N THR A 72 -6.88 13.76 2.69
CA THR A 72 -8.25 13.51 2.27
C THR A 72 -8.83 12.40 3.15
N VAL A 73 -10.13 12.18 3.02
CA VAL A 73 -10.78 11.02 3.63
C VAL A 73 -11.36 10.21 2.49
N GLN A 74 -10.98 8.94 2.41
CA GLN A 74 -11.71 7.98 1.59
C GLN A 74 -12.89 7.45 2.42
N THR A 75 -14.07 7.42 1.82
CA THR A 75 -15.25 6.81 2.42
C THR A 75 -15.65 5.58 1.61
N SER A 76 -16.05 4.51 2.29
CA SER A 76 -16.70 3.34 1.68
C SER A 76 -17.78 2.80 2.61
N ARG A 77 -18.54 1.79 2.18
CA ARG A 77 -19.37 1.00 3.10
C ARG A 77 -18.55 -0.11 3.73
N LEU A 78 -18.94 -0.56 4.92
CA LEU A 78 -18.28 -1.67 5.62
C LEU A 78 -18.33 -2.93 4.75
N PHE A 79 -19.49 -3.20 4.14
CA PHE A 79 -19.69 -4.42 3.36
C PHE A 79 -19.01 -4.38 1.97
N ASP A 80 -18.45 -3.23 1.56
CA ASP A 80 -17.64 -3.12 0.33
C ASP A 80 -16.18 -3.61 0.51
N ASN A 81 -15.73 -3.90 1.74
CA ASN A 81 -14.30 -4.09 2.05
C ASN A 81 -13.83 -5.53 2.18
N GLY A 82 -14.63 -6.51 1.79
CA GLY A 82 -14.24 -7.91 1.82
C GLY A 82 -15.20 -8.79 1.04
N ALA A 83 -14.70 -9.94 0.59
CA ALA A 83 -15.55 -11.01 0.10
C ALA A 83 -15.95 -11.92 1.26
N GLY A 84 -17.10 -12.56 1.15
CA GLY A 84 -17.58 -13.53 2.13
C GLY A 84 -18.86 -13.09 2.84
N PRO A 85 -19.43 -13.98 3.68
CA PRO A 85 -20.63 -13.67 4.44
C PRO A 85 -20.36 -12.57 5.48
N VAL A 86 -21.34 -11.71 5.68
CA VAL A 86 -21.34 -10.73 6.77
C VAL A 86 -21.50 -11.49 8.10
N PRO A 87 -20.63 -11.26 9.10
CA PRO A 87 -20.79 -11.89 10.42
C PRO A 87 -22.10 -11.44 11.08
N GLU A 88 -22.73 -12.33 11.84
CA GLU A 88 -23.99 -12.03 12.54
C GLU A 88 -23.82 -10.84 13.51
N GLY A 89 -24.83 -9.96 13.55
CA GLY A 89 -24.83 -8.76 14.39
C GLY A 89 -24.07 -7.55 13.83
N PHE A 90 -23.49 -7.64 12.63
CA PHE A 90 -22.86 -6.51 11.96
C PHE A 90 -23.86 -5.77 11.05
N GLU A 91 -23.85 -4.44 11.13
CA GLU A 91 -24.63 -3.55 10.27
C GLU A 91 -23.75 -2.87 9.23
N ASP A 92 -24.30 -2.63 8.04
CA ASP A 92 -23.58 -1.90 7.02
C ASP A 92 -23.51 -0.41 7.37
N MET A 93 -22.30 0.11 7.55
CA MET A 93 -22.05 1.46 7.99
C MET A 93 -20.96 2.14 7.14
N PRO A 94 -20.95 3.48 7.04
CA PRO A 94 -19.84 4.17 6.39
C PRO A 94 -18.55 3.99 7.21
N ILE A 95 -17.45 3.67 6.52
CA ILE A 95 -16.11 3.62 7.08
C ILE A 95 -15.28 4.76 6.46
N PHE A 96 -14.47 5.42 7.28
CA PHE A 96 -13.64 6.56 6.89
C PHE A 96 -12.17 6.21 7.05
N TYR A 97 -11.42 6.35 5.96
CA TYR A 97 -9.98 6.11 5.93
C TYR A 97 -9.24 7.44 5.74
N PRO A 98 -8.51 7.91 6.75
CA PRO A 98 -7.58 9.02 6.58
C PRO A 98 -6.57 8.67 5.48
N HIS A 99 -6.46 9.52 4.49
CA HIS A 99 -5.62 9.32 3.33
C HIS A 99 -4.66 10.50 3.18
N GLN A 100 -3.40 10.22 2.88
CA GLN A 100 -2.40 11.23 2.55
C GLN A 100 -1.69 10.91 1.24
N THR A 101 -1.47 11.93 0.41
CA THR A 101 -0.67 11.75 -0.80
C THR A 101 0.81 11.56 -0.46
N LEU A 102 1.49 10.70 -1.21
CA LEU A 102 2.93 10.51 -1.15
C LEU A 102 3.67 11.57 -2.01
N SER A 103 4.96 11.75 -1.73
CA SER A 103 5.87 12.52 -2.58
C SER A 103 6.71 11.56 -3.41
N GLU A 104 6.44 11.47 -4.72
CA GLU A 104 7.21 10.61 -5.62
C GLU A 104 8.73 10.89 -5.57
N PRO A 105 9.22 12.15 -5.62
CA PRO A 105 10.65 12.42 -5.46
C PRO A 105 11.22 11.94 -4.13
N THR A 106 10.44 12.00 -3.05
CA THR A 106 10.87 11.52 -1.73
C THR A 106 10.99 10.00 -1.72
N VAL A 107 9.99 9.29 -2.25
CA VAL A 107 10.00 7.82 -2.34
C VAL A 107 11.21 7.33 -3.14
N ILE A 108 11.48 7.95 -4.29
CA ILE A 108 12.63 7.62 -5.13
C ILE A 108 13.94 7.91 -4.40
N LYS A 109 14.08 9.08 -3.75
CA LYS A 109 15.27 9.44 -2.97
C LYS A 109 15.53 8.48 -1.81
N ILE A 110 14.48 7.94 -1.19
CA ILE A 110 14.62 6.94 -0.13
C ILE A 110 15.14 5.63 -0.71
N ALA A 111 14.58 5.17 -1.83
CA ALA A 111 15.01 3.94 -2.51
C ALA A 111 16.47 4.01 -2.97
N ASP A 112 16.86 5.12 -3.61
CA ASP A 112 18.24 5.37 -4.05
C ASP A 112 19.24 5.23 -2.89
N LYS A 113 18.96 5.91 -1.77
CA LYS A 113 19.76 5.82 -0.53
C LYS A 113 19.83 4.41 0.05
N ALA A 114 18.81 3.59 -0.17
CA ALA A 114 18.75 2.21 0.30
C ALA A 114 19.43 1.21 -0.65
N GLY A 115 20.04 1.67 -1.75
CA GLY A 115 20.70 0.77 -2.71
C GLY A 115 19.80 0.30 -3.84
N PHE A 116 18.70 0.99 -4.14
CA PHE A 116 17.75 0.59 -5.18
C PHE A 116 17.67 1.59 -6.34
N ASP A 117 17.72 1.07 -7.55
CA ASP A 117 17.51 1.83 -8.78
C ASP A 117 16.05 1.77 -9.20
N LEU A 118 15.49 2.90 -9.65
CA LEU A 118 14.18 2.94 -10.29
C LEU A 118 14.31 2.38 -11.73
N VAL A 119 13.82 1.17 -11.95
CA VAL A 119 13.93 0.48 -13.25
C VAL A 119 12.68 0.62 -14.12
N ALA A 120 11.51 0.90 -13.52
CA ALA A 120 10.31 1.22 -14.28
C ALA A 120 9.39 2.19 -13.53
N ARG A 121 8.75 3.08 -14.30
CA ARG A 121 7.71 4.01 -13.84
C ARG A 121 6.52 3.93 -14.79
N VAL A 122 5.42 3.30 -14.37
CA VAL A 122 4.20 3.19 -15.17
C VAL A 122 3.29 4.36 -14.83
N LYS A 123 3.05 5.23 -15.82
CA LYS A 123 2.23 6.44 -15.64
C LYS A 123 0.73 6.11 -15.62
N ASP A 124 -0.06 7.06 -15.14
CA ASP A 124 -1.53 7.10 -15.26
C ASP A 124 -2.27 5.90 -14.62
N ARG A 125 -1.64 5.28 -13.62
CA ARG A 125 -2.22 4.22 -12.79
C ARG A 125 -3.04 4.82 -11.64
N ASN A 126 -4.18 5.40 -11.99
CA ASN A 126 -4.99 6.20 -11.07
C ASN A 126 -5.90 5.38 -10.13
N SER A 127 -5.83 4.05 -10.15
CA SER A 127 -6.69 3.17 -9.34
C SER A 127 -6.46 3.25 -7.83
N GLY A 128 -5.46 4.01 -7.37
CA GLY A 128 -5.27 4.35 -5.95
C GLY A 128 -5.41 5.84 -5.63
N VAL A 129 -5.78 6.67 -6.61
CA VAL A 129 -6.02 8.10 -6.41
C VAL A 129 -7.43 8.30 -5.88
N THR A 130 -7.55 8.91 -4.69
CA THR A 130 -8.83 9.28 -4.10
C THR A 130 -9.14 10.75 -4.40
N GLY A 131 -10.26 11.02 -5.08
CA GLY A 131 -10.72 12.39 -5.38
C GLY A 131 -10.25 12.94 -6.74
N THR A 132 -10.94 14.00 -7.20
CA THR A 132 -10.89 14.49 -8.60
C THR A 132 -10.07 15.76 -8.82
N SER A 133 -9.31 16.24 -7.83
CA SER A 133 -8.46 17.41 -8.07
C SER A 133 -7.30 17.00 -8.98
N GLY A 134 -7.13 17.63 -10.15
CA GLY A 134 -6.02 17.39 -11.09
C GLY A 134 -4.61 17.69 -10.55
N LYS A 135 -4.46 17.73 -9.22
CA LYS A 135 -3.24 17.97 -8.45
C LYS A 135 -2.72 16.68 -7.78
N VAL A 136 -3.44 15.57 -7.92
CA VAL A 136 -3.04 14.23 -7.47
C VAL A 136 -2.98 13.33 -8.69
N TYR A 137 -1.98 12.45 -8.76
CA TYR A 137 -1.80 11.52 -9.87
C TYR A 137 -1.33 10.16 -9.36
N GLY A 138 -1.63 9.12 -10.14
CA GLY A 138 -1.17 7.76 -9.87
C GLY A 138 0.00 7.37 -10.75
N ALA A 139 0.93 6.63 -10.16
CA ALA A 139 2.00 5.97 -10.89
C ALA A 139 2.42 4.71 -10.12
N ASP A 140 2.82 3.67 -10.86
CA ASP A 140 3.44 2.49 -10.28
C ASP A 140 4.96 2.57 -10.46
N LEU A 141 5.70 2.18 -9.42
CA LEU A 141 7.16 2.29 -9.35
C LEU A 141 7.77 0.92 -9.09
N LEU A 142 8.70 0.50 -9.95
CA LEU A 142 9.49 -0.71 -9.77
C LEU A 142 10.94 -0.35 -9.49
N PHE A 143 11.46 -0.87 -8.39
CA PHE A 143 12.81 -0.69 -7.94
C PHE A 143 13.57 -2.01 -7.92
N LYS A 144 14.85 -2.00 -8.30
CA LYS A 144 15.76 -3.14 -8.27
C LYS A 144 16.98 -2.82 -7.40
N ARG A 145 17.36 -3.74 -6.50
CA ARG A 145 18.59 -3.65 -5.70
C ARG A 145 19.82 -3.67 -6.63
N ARG A 146 20.77 -2.77 -6.36
CA ARG A 146 22.08 -2.73 -7.02
C ARG A 146 22.94 -3.93 -6.67
#